data_AF-A0A940ZHB6-F1
#
_entry.id   AF-A0A940ZHB6-F1
#
_cell.length_a   1.000
_cell.length_b   1.000
_cell.length_c   1.000
_cell.angle_alpha   90.00
_cell.angle_beta   90.00
_cell.angle_gamma   90.00
#
_symmetry.space_group_name_H-M   'P 1'
#
loop_
_entity.id
_entity.type
_entity.pdbx_description
1 polymer ?
#
loop_
_entity_poly.entity_id
_entity_poly.type
_entity_poly.pdbx_seq_one_letter_code
_entity_poly.pdbx_strand_id
1 'polypeptide(L)'
;ITPELKEYEDKVLGAEDRIAELEYALFQELRLLVAAEGGRIALTADNIAIIDVLVSFAKIATLADYCRPEVNNGEILAITEGRHPVIEALNLGERFVANDLLLDSTDNQLLIITGPNMAGKSTFMRQAALITLMAQIGSFVPAKSAVIGVADRIFTRVGAADNLARGQSTFMLEMTETANILRNATPRSLVILDEIGRGTSTFDGISIAWAVAEFLHDCGEHKAKTLFATHYHEMTELAVTRSGVKNFNIAVREWNDQVIFLRKIIPGGASHSYGIQVARLAGLPPGVIERSKEILLNLEKGEFSAEGQPRIAKGKRSAVAESSPQLSLFDSNADRISRRLESVNVAAMTPLEALNLLDELKRML
;
A
#
# COMPACT_ATOMS: atom_id res chain seq x y z
N ILE A 1 -15.82 -33.29 79.52
CA ILE A 1 -16.71 -33.96 78.54
C ILE A 1 -17.32 -35.15 79.26
N THR A 2 -18.65 -35.24 79.33
CA THR A 2 -19.35 -36.41 79.91
C THR A 2 -19.30 -37.58 78.92
N PRO A 3 -19.33 -38.84 79.38
CA PRO A 3 -19.31 -40.02 78.51
C PRO A 3 -20.41 -40.00 77.43
N GLU A 4 -21.61 -39.57 77.82
CA GLU A 4 -22.77 -39.43 76.93
C GLU A 4 -22.55 -38.40 75.81
N LEU A 5 -21.86 -37.29 76.11
CA LEU A 5 -21.57 -36.25 75.12
C LEU A 5 -20.53 -36.75 74.10
N LYS A 6 -19.55 -37.55 74.55
CA LYS A 6 -18.51 -38.13 73.71
C LYS A 6 -19.08 -39.19 72.76
N GLU A 7 -19.97 -40.05 73.23
CA GLU A 7 -20.68 -41.01 72.37
C GLU A 7 -21.54 -40.32 71.30
N TYR A 8 -22.16 -39.18 71.65
CA TYR A 8 -22.94 -38.40 70.69
C TYR A 8 -22.05 -37.70 69.66
N GLU A 9 -20.92 -37.14 70.10
CA GLU A 9 -19.90 -36.52 69.25
C GLU A 9 -19.34 -37.52 68.23
N ASP A 10 -18.93 -38.72 68.68
CA ASP A 10 -18.43 -39.78 67.79
C ASP A 10 -19.50 -40.25 66.78
N LYS A 11 -20.77 -40.30 67.21
CA LYS A 11 -21.90 -40.66 66.33
C LYS A 11 -22.20 -39.58 65.29
N VAL A 12 -22.08 -38.30 65.66
CA VAL A 12 -22.28 -37.16 64.76
C VAL A 12 -21.15 -37.08 63.75
N LEU A 13 -19.88 -37.11 64.19
CA LEU A 13 -18.72 -37.10 63.31
C LEU A 13 -18.74 -38.29 62.33
N GLY A 14 -19.01 -39.50 62.84
CA GLY A 14 -19.13 -40.67 61.97
C GLY A 14 -20.34 -40.64 61.03
N ALA A 15 -21.36 -39.82 61.30
CA ALA A 15 -22.45 -39.59 60.37
C ALA A 15 -22.08 -38.55 59.31
N GLU A 16 -21.37 -37.48 59.68
CA GLU A 16 -20.83 -36.48 58.75
C GLU A 16 -19.86 -37.10 57.74
N ASP A 17 -18.94 -37.95 58.18
CA ASP A 17 -18.02 -38.67 57.30
C ASP A 17 -18.78 -39.55 56.29
N ARG A 18 -19.80 -40.28 56.76
CA ARG A 18 -20.65 -41.12 55.89
C ARG A 18 -21.44 -40.29 54.88
N ILE A 19 -21.92 -39.12 55.27
CA ILE A 19 -22.62 -38.21 54.35
C ILE A 19 -21.66 -37.75 53.25
N ALA A 20 -20.44 -37.34 53.61
CA ALA A 20 -19.44 -36.88 52.65
C ALA A 20 -19.01 -37.99 51.68
N GLU A 21 -18.83 -39.23 52.15
CA GLU A 21 -18.52 -40.38 51.31
C GLU A 21 -19.64 -40.69 50.30
N LEU A 22 -20.90 -40.69 50.76
CA LEU A 22 -22.07 -40.88 49.92
C LEU A 22 -22.22 -39.76 48.89
N GLU A 23 -22.02 -38.50 49.29
CA GLU A 23 -22.05 -37.36 48.39
C GLU A 23 -20.99 -37.47 47.30
N TYR A 24 -19.75 -37.82 47.66
CA TYR A 24 -18.68 -38.00 46.70
C TYR A 24 -18.96 -39.15 45.73
N ALA A 25 -19.50 -40.27 46.21
CA ALA A 25 -19.89 -41.39 45.36
C ALA A 25 -20.97 -40.99 44.34
N LEU A 26 -22.03 -40.32 44.79
CA LEU A 26 -23.08 -39.80 43.92
C LEU A 26 -22.56 -38.76 42.92
N PHE A 27 -21.62 -37.91 43.33
CA PHE A 27 -20.97 -36.95 42.43
C PHE A 27 -20.14 -37.64 41.35
N GLN A 28 -19.38 -38.69 41.67
CA GLN A 28 -18.63 -39.45 40.66
C GLN A 28 -19.57 -40.17 39.68
N GLU A 29 -20.68 -40.73 40.15
CA GLU A 29 -21.71 -41.32 39.29
C GLU A 29 -22.28 -40.27 38.33
N LEU A 30 -22.65 -39.09 38.85
CA LEU A 30 -23.12 -37.98 38.03
C LEU A 30 -22.08 -37.56 36.98
N ARG A 31 -20.79 -37.48 37.35
CA ARG A 31 -19.72 -37.15 36.40
C ARG A 31 -19.62 -38.16 35.26
N LEU A 32 -19.74 -39.46 35.55
CA LEU A 32 -19.71 -40.51 34.54
C LEU A 32 -20.95 -40.44 33.62
N LEU A 33 -22.13 -40.19 34.18
CA LEU A 33 -23.36 -39.97 33.41
C LEU A 33 -23.23 -38.77 32.47
N VAL A 34 -22.71 -37.65 32.94
CA VAL A 34 -22.47 -36.46 32.10
C VAL A 34 -21.39 -36.72 31.05
N ALA A 35 -20.31 -37.43 31.41
CA ALA A 35 -19.24 -37.76 30.47
C ALA A 35 -19.72 -38.67 29.33
N ALA A 36 -20.65 -39.59 29.60
CA ALA A 36 -21.28 -40.43 28.59
C ALA A 36 -22.09 -39.60 27.56
N GLU A 37 -22.64 -38.46 27.99
CA GLU A 37 -23.35 -37.49 27.13
C GLU A 37 -22.40 -36.48 26.46
N GLY A 38 -21.08 -36.61 26.63
CA GLY A 38 -20.08 -35.66 26.13
C GLY A 38 -20.20 -35.37 24.63
N GLY A 39 -20.46 -36.39 23.81
CA GLY A 39 -20.68 -36.23 22.38
C GLY A 39 -21.91 -35.38 22.04
N ARG A 40 -23.02 -35.56 22.77
CA ARG A 40 -24.24 -34.76 22.61
C ARG A 40 -24.01 -33.30 23.03
N ILE A 41 -23.27 -33.09 24.12
CA ILE A 41 -22.92 -31.76 24.62
C ILE A 41 -22.02 -31.03 23.63
N ALA A 42 -20.98 -31.68 23.11
CA ALA A 42 -20.06 -31.10 22.11
C ALA A 42 -20.81 -30.70 20.84
N LEU A 43 -21.64 -31.58 20.28
CA LEU A 43 -22.46 -31.28 19.11
C LEU A 43 -23.41 -30.09 19.35
N THR A 44 -23.99 -30.00 20.54
CA THR A 44 -24.85 -28.87 20.91
C THR A 44 -24.05 -27.57 20.98
N ALA A 45 -22.84 -27.61 21.56
CA ALA A 45 -21.95 -26.45 21.64
C ALA A 45 -21.53 -25.96 20.24
N ASP A 46 -21.17 -26.88 19.33
CA ASP A 46 -20.80 -26.54 17.95
C ASP A 46 -21.96 -25.86 17.20
N ASN A 47 -23.18 -26.39 17.35
CA ASN A 47 -24.38 -25.79 16.75
C ASN A 47 -24.67 -24.39 17.31
N ILE A 48 -24.54 -24.20 18.63
CA ILE A 48 -24.70 -22.90 19.27
C ILE A 48 -23.62 -21.93 18.77
N ALA A 49 -22.37 -22.38 18.61
CA ALA A 49 -21.28 -21.55 18.10
C ALA A 49 -21.55 -21.05 16.67
N ILE A 50 -22.08 -21.92 15.78
CA ILE A 50 -22.49 -21.52 14.43
C ILE A 50 -23.58 -20.43 14.49
N ILE A 51 -24.60 -20.62 15.34
CA ILE A 51 -25.67 -19.64 15.51
C ILE A 51 -25.13 -18.31 16.02
N ASP A 52 -24.23 -18.33 17.01
CA ASP A 52 -23.62 -17.13 17.59
C ASP A 52 -22.84 -16.32 16.54
N VAL A 53 -22.03 -17.00 15.71
CA VAL A 53 -21.30 -16.37 14.60
C VAL A 53 -22.26 -15.74 13.58
N LEU A 54 -23.30 -16.48 13.15
CA LEU A 54 -24.27 -15.99 12.17
C LEU A 54 -25.07 -14.78 12.69
N VAL A 55 -25.48 -14.81 13.96
CA VAL A 55 -26.15 -13.69 14.62
C VAL A 55 -25.23 -12.49 14.73
N SER A 56 -23.95 -12.70 15.06
CA SER A 56 -22.94 -11.64 15.10
C SER A 56 -22.76 -10.96 13.74
N PHE A 57 -22.66 -11.74 12.65
CA PHE A 57 -22.60 -11.20 11.29
C PHE A 57 -23.85 -10.41 10.92
N ALA A 58 -25.04 -10.93 11.19
CA ALA A 58 -26.30 -10.25 10.89
C ALA A 58 -26.45 -8.93 11.68
N LYS A 59 -26.03 -8.92 12.95
CA LYS A 59 -26.05 -7.73 13.80
C LYS A 59 -25.15 -6.63 13.25
N ILE A 60 -23.89 -6.94 12.91
CA ILE A 60 -22.96 -5.96 12.33
C ILE A 60 -23.47 -5.48 10.97
N ALA A 61 -23.99 -6.39 10.13
CA ALA A 61 -24.51 -6.03 8.83
C ALA A 61 -25.64 -5.01 8.91
N THR A 62 -26.54 -5.18 9.88
CA THR A 62 -27.66 -4.27 10.12
C THR A 62 -27.20 -2.92 10.69
N LEU A 63 -26.27 -2.95 11.65
CA LEU A 63 -25.80 -1.72 12.33
C LEU A 63 -24.93 -0.84 11.43
N ALA A 64 -24.12 -1.45 10.57
CA ALA A 64 -23.13 -0.75 9.75
C ALA A 64 -23.55 -0.64 8.27
N ASP A 65 -24.79 -1.03 7.94
CA ASP A 65 -25.35 -1.00 6.59
C ASP A 65 -24.48 -1.76 5.58
N TYR A 66 -24.15 -3.01 5.88
CA TYR A 66 -23.36 -3.86 5.00
C TYR A 66 -24.27 -4.58 3.99
N CYS A 67 -23.80 -4.71 2.75
CA CYS A 67 -24.53 -5.43 1.72
C CYS A 67 -24.17 -6.92 1.70
N ARG A 68 -25.11 -7.77 1.28
CA ARG A 68 -24.82 -9.16 0.94
C ARG A 68 -23.99 -9.19 -0.36
N PRO A 69 -22.75 -9.71 -0.35
CA PRO A 69 -21.96 -9.83 -1.58
C PRO A 69 -22.51 -10.94 -2.47
N GLU A 70 -22.33 -10.80 -3.79
CA GLU A 70 -22.42 -11.90 -4.74
C GLU A 70 -21.06 -12.59 -4.80
N VAL A 71 -20.97 -13.83 -4.29
CA VAL A 71 -19.73 -14.62 -4.34
C VAL A 71 -19.86 -15.68 -5.43
N ASN A 72 -18.92 -15.72 -6.37
CA ASN A 72 -18.97 -16.63 -7.51
C ASN A 72 -17.58 -17.20 -7.87
N ASN A 73 -17.54 -18.14 -8.82
CA ASN A 73 -16.30 -18.73 -9.33
C ASN A 73 -15.69 -17.91 -10.50
N GLY A 74 -16.18 -16.70 -10.76
CA GLY A 74 -15.62 -15.80 -11.75
C GLY A 74 -14.30 -15.19 -11.27
N GLU A 75 -13.75 -14.29 -12.08
CA GLU A 75 -12.47 -13.64 -11.80
C GLU A 75 -12.64 -12.15 -11.47
N ILE A 76 -13.88 -11.67 -11.37
CA ILE A 76 -14.22 -10.26 -11.15
C ILE A 76 -14.21 -9.95 -9.65
N LEU A 77 -13.55 -8.87 -9.27
CA LEU A 77 -13.68 -8.22 -7.97
C LEU A 77 -14.19 -6.80 -8.20
N ALA A 78 -15.49 -6.62 -8.02
CA ALA A 78 -16.17 -5.34 -8.18
C ALA A 78 -16.79 -4.92 -6.84
N ILE A 79 -16.44 -3.72 -6.36
CA ILE A 79 -16.93 -3.15 -5.11
C ILE A 79 -17.41 -1.73 -5.41
N THR A 80 -18.64 -1.42 -5.02
CA THR A 80 -19.22 -0.08 -5.14
C THR A 80 -19.37 0.55 -3.76
N GLU A 81 -18.89 1.77 -3.61
CA GLU A 81 -18.86 2.52 -2.34
C GLU A 81 -18.32 1.66 -1.18
N GLY A 82 -17.21 0.96 -1.41
CA GLY A 82 -16.54 0.16 -0.39
C GLY A 82 -15.96 1.03 0.73
N ARG A 83 -15.99 0.51 1.96
CA ARG A 83 -15.48 1.14 3.17
C ARG A 83 -14.57 0.19 3.93
N HIS A 84 -13.61 0.73 4.68
CA HIS A 84 -12.71 -0.09 5.48
C HIS A 84 -13.38 -0.48 6.81
N PRO A 85 -13.67 -1.77 7.08
CA PRO A 85 -14.55 -2.20 8.17
C PRO A 85 -14.07 -1.77 9.56
N VAL A 86 -12.73 -1.72 9.76
CA VAL A 86 -12.15 -1.26 11.03
C VAL A 86 -12.13 0.26 11.15
N ILE A 87 -11.72 0.98 10.10
CA ILE A 87 -11.52 2.44 10.18
C ILE A 87 -12.86 3.16 10.20
N GLU A 88 -13.89 2.67 9.51
CA GLU A 88 -15.22 3.28 9.57
C GLU A 88 -15.83 3.20 10.98
N ALA A 89 -15.49 2.15 11.75
CA ALA A 89 -15.97 1.95 13.11
C ALA A 89 -15.25 2.85 14.15
N LEU A 90 -14.09 3.43 13.81
CA LEU A 90 -13.27 4.18 14.77
C LEU A 90 -13.83 5.57 15.16
N ASN A 91 -15.00 5.99 14.64
CA ASN A 91 -15.68 7.24 15.00
C ASN A 91 -14.72 8.44 15.16
N LEU A 92 -13.85 8.66 14.16
CA LEU A 92 -12.81 9.70 14.17
C LEU A 92 -13.35 11.13 13.97
N GLY A 93 -14.64 11.36 14.20
CA GLY A 93 -15.31 12.65 14.00
C GLY A 93 -15.56 13.03 12.54
N GLU A 94 -15.13 12.23 11.57
CA GLU A 94 -15.33 12.43 10.14
C GLU A 94 -15.99 11.20 9.51
N ARG A 95 -16.85 11.42 8.50
CA ARG A 95 -17.44 10.33 7.71
C ARG A 95 -16.36 9.68 6.85
N PHE A 96 -16.29 8.35 6.85
CA PHE A 96 -15.39 7.59 5.99
C PHE A 96 -15.74 7.83 4.51
N VAL A 97 -14.73 8.06 3.66
CA VAL A 97 -14.92 8.28 2.22
C VAL A 97 -14.91 6.94 1.49
N ALA A 98 -16.05 6.57 0.93
CA ALA A 98 -16.23 5.31 0.23
C ALA A 98 -15.62 5.32 -1.19
N ASN A 99 -15.03 4.20 -1.59
CA ASN A 99 -14.31 4.06 -2.86
C ASN A 99 -14.80 2.86 -3.67
N ASP A 100 -14.85 3.05 -4.98
CA ASP A 100 -15.18 2.00 -5.92
C ASP A 100 -13.91 1.25 -6.31
N LEU A 101 -14.03 -0.04 -6.61
CA LEU A 101 -12.95 -0.88 -7.10
C LEU A 101 -13.49 -1.83 -8.17
N LEU A 102 -12.78 -1.93 -9.29
CA LEU A 102 -12.99 -2.95 -10.29
C LEU A 102 -11.65 -3.58 -10.63
N LEU A 103 -11.56 -4.88 -10.42
CA LEU A 103 -10.45 -5.73 -10.83
C LEU A 103 -11.01 -6.93 -11.60
N ASP A 104 -10.40 -7.25 -12.73
CA ASP A 104 -10.73 -8.40 -13.57
C ASP A 104 -9.45 -8.94 -14.22
N SER A 105 -9.51 -10.03 -14.98
CA SER A 105 -8.32 -10.61 -15.62
C SER A 105 -8.04 -10.06 -17.03
N THR A 106 -8.77 -9.02 -17.46
CA THR A 106 -8.76 -8.51 -18.83
C THR A 106 -8.38 -7.03 -18.88
N ASP A 107 -9.30 -6.14 -18.51
CA ASP A 107 -9.19 -4.69 -18.70
C ASP A 107 -8.67 -3.97 -17.47
N ASN A 108 -8.84 -4.56 -16.28
CA ASN A 108 -8.52 -3.97 -14.98
C ASN A 108 -7.72 -4.97 -14.13
N GLN A 109 -6.71 -5.61 -14.71
CA GLN A 109 -5.91 -6.59 -13.99
C GLN A 109 -4.96 -5.96 -12.97
N LEU A 110 -4.30 -4.87 -13.35
CA LEU A 110 -3.29 -4.22 -12.52
C LEU A 110 -3.61 -2.75 -12.37
N LEU A 111 -3.89 -2.30 -11.15
CA LEU A 111 -4.14 -0.90 -10.87
C LEU A 111 -2.90 -0.27 -10.24
N ILE A 112 -2.29 0.67 -10.95
CA ILE A 112 -1.19 1.50 -10.43
C ILE A 112 -1.83 2.67 -9.68
N ILE A 113 -1.66 2.70 -8.35
CA ILE A 113 -2.22 3.72 -7.47
C ILE A 113 -1.11 4.68 -7.04
N THR A 114 -1.19 5.92 -7.53
CA THR A 114 -0.24 6.99 -7.23
C THR A 114 -0.81 8.00 -6.25
N GLY A 115 0.06 8.72 -5.54
CA GLY A 115 -0.30 9.79 -4.62
C GLY A 115 0.55 9.79 -3.35
N PRO A 116 0.42 10.80 -2.47
CA PRO A 116 1.24 10.92 -1.27
C PRO A 116 0.90 9.86 -0.20
N ASN A 117 1.84 9.60 0.71
CA ASN A 117 1.79 8.46 1.66
C ASN A 117 0.72 8.58 2.76
N MET A 118 0.13 9.76 2.94
CA MET A 118 -0.94 10.01 3.93
C MET A 118 -2.33 10.13 3.30
N ALA A 119 -2.46 9.92 1.99
CA ALA A 119 -3.70 10.22 1.28
C ALA A 119 -4.70 9.04 1.23
N GLY A 120 -4.36 7.88 1.82
CA GLY A 120 -5.27 6.74 1.97
C GLY A 120 -5.05 5.56 1.02
N LYS A 121 -3.92 5.51 0.28
CA LYS A 121 -3.59 4.38 -0.63
C LYS A 121 -3.62 3.03 0.08
N SER A 122 -2.87 2.89 1.17
CA SER A 122 -2.78 1.64 1.93
C SER A 122 -4.13 1.27 2.55
N THR A 123 -4.93 2.25 2.98
CA THR A 123 -6.30 2.02 3.47
C THR A 123 -7.19 1.43 2.39
N PHE A 124 -7.17 2.01 1.18
CA PHE A 124 -7.95 1.51 0.05
C PHE A 124 -7.57 0.07 -0.34
N MET A 125 -6.27 -0.24 -0.39
CA MET A 125 -5.83 -1.59 -0.74
C MET A 125 -6.17 -2.62 0.35
N ARG A 126 -5.92 -2.29 1.62
CA ARG A 126 -6.28 -3.18 2.75
C ARG A 126 -7.79 -3.41 2.80
N GLN A 127 -8.59 -2.38 2.51
CA GLN A 127 -10.03 -2.50 2.40
C GLN A 127 -10.43 -3.55 1.35
N ALA A 128 -9.81 -3.56 0.17
CA ALA A 128 -10.09 -4.54 -0.87
C ALA A 128 -9.82 -5.99 -0.40
N ALA A 129 -8.69 -6.21 0.29
CA ALA A 129 -8.38 -7.51 0.88
C ALA A 129 -9.38 -7.93 1.97
N LEU A 130 -9.73 -7.00 2.87
CA LEU A 130 -10.67 -7.28 3.96
C LEU A 130 -12.07 -7.59 3.43
N ILE A 131 -12.56 -6.86 2.42
CA ILE A 131 -13.86 -7.12 1.80
C ILE A 131 -13.88 -8.50 1.12
N THR A 132 -12.82 -8.84 0.37
CA THR A 132 -12.68 -10.17 -0.24
C THR A 132 -12.70 -11.28 0.81
N LEU A 133 -11.94 -11.13 1.90
CA LEU A 133 -11.89 -12.10 2.99
C LEU A 133 -13.24 -12.23 3.70
N MET A 134 -13.89 -11.11 4.02
CA MET A 134 -15.21 -11.08 4.67
C MET A 134 -16.29 -11.77 3.84
N ALA A 135 -16.26 -11.62 2.51
CA ALA A 135 -17.18 -12.32 1.64
C ALA A 135 -16.92 -13.83 1.61
N GLN A 136 -15.66 -14.26 1.56
CA GLN A 136 -15.29 -15.69 1.54
C GLN A 136 -15.54 -16.41 2.87
N ILE A 137 -15.57 -15.71 4.00
CA ILE A 137 -16.02 -16.30 5.29
C ILE A 137 -17.55 -16.38 5.40
N GLY A 138 -18.30 -15.84 4.43
CA GLY A 138 -19.77 -15.85 4.41
C GLY A 138 -20.44 -14.69 5.15
N SER A 139 -19.73 -13.59 5.40
CA SER A 139 -20.29 -12.39 6.02
C SER A 139 -20.80 -11.38 4.98
N PHE A 140 -21.60 -10.42 5.44
CA PHE A 140 -21.94 -9.23 4.68
C PHE A 140 -20.72 -8.29 4.66
N VAL A 141 -20.63 -7.42 3.64
CA VAL A 141 -19.43 -6.59 3.43
C VAL A 141 -19.73 -5.09 3.47
N PRO A 142 -18.76 -4.26 3.91
CA PRO A 142 -18.89 -2.80 4.01
C PRO A 142 -18.88 -2.11 2.64
N ALA A 143 -19.93 -2.31 1.86
CA ALA A 143 -20.10 -1.73 0.53
C ALA A 143 -21.58 -1.49 0.25
N LYS A 144 -21.87 -0.74 -0.81
CA LYS A 144 -23.24 -0.61 -1.34
C LYS A 144 -23.64 -1.82 -2.18
N SER A 145 -22.70 -2.33 -2.95
CA SER A 145 -22.81 -3.59 -3.69
C SER A 145 -21.42 -4.18 -3.90
N ALA A 146 -21.32 -5.52 -3.94
CA ALA A 146 -20.06 -6.21 -4.19
C ALA A 146 -20.28 -7.52 -4.96
N VAL A 147 -19.46 -7.74 -5.99
CA VAL A 147 -19.33 -9.00 -6.72
C VAL A 147 -17.89 -9.49 -6.55
N ILE A 148 -17.73 -10.68 -5.99
CA ILE A 148 -16.43 -11.19 -5.54
C ILE A 148 -16.23 -12.61 -6.09
N GLY A 149 -15.39 -12.70 -7.10
CA GLY A 149 -14.80 -13.95 -7.54
C GLY A 149 -13.90 -14.54 -6.46
N VAL A 150 -14.08 -15.82 -6.13
CA VAL A 150 -13.29 -16.48 -5.08
C VAL A 150 -11.80 -16.41 -5.39
N ALA A 151 -11.05 -15.76 -4.50
CA ALA A 151 -9.60 -15.75 -4.51
C ALA A 151 -9.05 -16.99 -3.80
N ASP A 152 -8.06 -17.64 -4.41
CA ASP A 152 -7.36 -18.78 -3.81
C ASP A 152 -6.41 -18.31 -2.70
N ARG A 153 -5.77 -17.17 -2.89
CA ARG A 153 -4.83 -16.54 -1.95
C ARG A 153 -4.92 -15.01 -2.03
N ILE A 154 -4.74 -14.36 -0.88
CA ILE A 154 -4.56 -12.91 -0.78
C ILE A 154 -3.11 -12.68 -0.36
N PHE A 155 -2.32 -12.08 -1.25
CA PHE A 155 -0.94 -11.72 -1.02
C PHE A 155 -0.83 -10.24 -0.67
N THR A 156 -0.09 -9.93 0.38
CA THR A 156 0.12 -8.55 0.80
C THR A 156 1.60 -8.29 1.06
N ARG A 157 2.15 -7.32 0.34
CA ARG A 157 3.38 -6.63 0.71
C ARG A 157 2.98 -5.22 1.13
N VAL A 158 2.62 -5.07 2.40
CA VAL A 158 2.27 -3.76 2.98
C VAL A 158 3.25 -3.52 4.11
N GLY A 159 4.03 -2.45 4.01
CA GLY A 159 5.21 -2.21 4.85
C GLY A 159 5.05 -2.65 6.32
N ALA A 160 5.98 -3.47 6.79
CA ALA A 160 6.06 -3.88 8.19
C ALA A 160 6.52 -2.70 9.06
N ALA A 161 5.96 -2.56 10.26
CA ALA A 161 6.64 -1.86 11.32
C ALA A 161 7.94 -2.63 11.61
N ASP A 162 9.06 -1.92 11.69
CA ASP A 162 10.41 -2.46 11.79
C ASP A 162 10.50 -3.63 12.76
N ASN A 163 10.77 -4.83 12.23
CA ASN A 163 11.13 -5.97 13.05
C ASN A 163 12.63 -6.18 12.97
N LEU A 164 13.36 -5.24 13.59
CA LEU A 164 14.83 -5.22 13.69
C LEU A 164 15.41 -6.48 14.39
N ALA A 165 14.56 -7.28 15.03
CA ALA A 165 14.94 -8.42 15.86
C ALA A 165 15.61 -9.59 15.11
N ARG A 166 15.58 -9.63 13.76
CA ARG A 166 16.12 -10.75 12.96
C ARG A 166 17.43 -10.45 12.21
N GLY A 167 18.01 -9.26 12.34
CA GLY A 167 19.30 -8.92 11.70
C GLY A 167 19.29 -8.92 10.16
N GLN A 168 18.11 -8.96 9.53
CA GLN A 168 17.95 -8.84 8.08
C GLN A 168 17.69 -7.38 7.71
N SER A 169 18.29 -6.90 6.62
CA SER A 169 17.96 -5.59 6.03
C SER A 169 16.46 -5.53 5.70
N THR A 170 15.82 -4.40 5.98
CA THR A 170 14.40 -4.15 5.64
C THR A 170 14.14 -4.36 4.15
N PHE A 171 15.10 -4.01 3.30
CA PHE A 171 15.04 -4.24 1.86
C PHE A 171 15.12 -5.74 1.49
N MET A 172 15.96 -6.51 2.17
CA MET A 172 16.05 -7.97 1.91
C MET A 172 14.76 -8.69 2.31
N LEU A 173 14.14 -8.28 3.42
CA LEU A 173 12.83 -8.81 3.82
C LEU A 173 11.76 -8.50 2.78
N GLU A 174 11.73 -7.26 2.29
CA GLU A 174 10.84 -6.84 1.20
C GLU A 174 11.03 -7.66 -0.09
N MET A 175 12.26 -7.91 -0.49
CA MET A 175 12.57 -8.73 -1.66
C MET A 175 12.18 -10.20 -1.45
N THR A 176 12.35 -10.73 -0.24
CA THR A 176 11.94 -12.10 0.11
C THR A 176 10.42 -12.25 0.08
N GLU A 177 9.69 -11.28 0.63
CA GLU A 177 8.22 -11.21 0.56
C GLU A 177 7.76 -11.14 -0.89
N THR A 178 8.35 -10.24 -1.68
CA THR A 178 8.03 -10.09 -3.11
C THR A 178 8.30 -11.38 -3.88
N ALA A 179 9.45 -12.03 -3.66
CA ALA A 179 9.77 -13.30 -4.29
C ALA A 179 8.78 -14.41 -3.90
N ASN A 180 8.30 -14.43 -2.66
CA ASN A 180 7.28 -15.39 -2.22
C ASN A 180 5.93 -15.15 -2.93
N ILE A 181 5.55 -13.89 -3.14
CA ILE A 181 4.35 -13.54 -3.92
C ILE A 181 4.51 -14.04 -5.36
N LEU A 182 5.61 -13.66 -6.02
CA LEU A 182 5.83 -14.00 -7.42
C LEU A 182 5.89 -15.50 -7.69
N ARG A 183 6.35 -16.32 -6.73
CA ARG A 183 6.44 -17.79 -6.89
C ARG A 183 5.13 -18.53 -6.67
N ASN A 184 4.17 -17.93 -5.95
CA ASN A 184 2.98 -18.63 -5.47
C ASN A 184 1.66 -17.99 -5.91
N ALA A 185 1.72 -16.80 -6.51
CA ALA A 185 0.55 -16.14 -7.08
C ALA A 185 0.03 -16.93 -8.27
N THR A 186 -1.29 -17.11 -8.32
CA THR A 186 -1.99 -17.73 -9.45
C THR A 186 -2.92 -16.69 -10.08
N PRO A 187 -3.55 -16.97 -11.25
CA PRO A 187 -4.48 -16.03 -11.87
C PRO A 187 -5.72 -15.73 -10.99
N ARG A 188 -6.01 -16.61 -10.03
CA ARG A 188 -7.10 -16.41 -9.07
C ARG A 188 -6.71 -15.60 -7.85
N SER A 189 -5.42 -15.34 -7.65
CA SER A 189 -4.94 -14.63 -6.47
C SER A 189 -5.27 -13.14 -6.53
N LEU A 190 -5.40 -12.53 -5.35
CA LEU A 190 -5.42 -11.09 -5.17
C LEU A 190 -4.08 -10.66 -4.59
N VAL A 191 -3.36 -9.79 -5.29
CA VAL A 191 -2.05 -9.29 -4.90
C VAL A 191 -2.12 -7.82 -4.56
N ILE A 192 -1.57 -7.44 -3.40
CA ILE A 192 -1.48 -6.06 -2.94
C ILE A 192 -0.02 -5.74 -2.68
N LEU A 193 0.53 -4.78 -3.42
CA LEU A 193 1.90 -4.32 -3.31
C LEU A 193 1.90 -2.84 -2.93
N ASP A 194 2.51 -2.50 -1.81
CA ASP A 194 2.64 -1.14 -1.30
C ASP A 194 4.12 -0.75 -1.26
N GLU A 195 4.51 0.20 -2.12
CA GLU A 195 5.79 0.90 -2.07
C GLU A 195 7.04 0.01 -2.21
N ILE A 196 6.99 -0.98 -3.10
CA ILE A 196 8.15 -1.79 -3.47
C ILE A 196 9.28 -0.92 -4.04
N GLY A 197 10.51 -1.26 -3.68
CA GLY A 197 11.74 -0.65 -4.17
C GLY A 197 12.14 0.61 -3.40
N ARG A 198 11.48 0.96 -2.29
CA ARG A 198 11.81 2.18 -1.53
C ARG A 198 13.13 2.09 -0.76
N GLY A 199 13.55 0.89 -0.37
CA GLY A 199 14.74 0.67 0.46
C GLY A 199 16.09 0.68 -0.27
N THR A 200 16.13 1.09 -1.55
CA THR A 200 17.31 1.05 -2.42
C THR A 200 17.45 2.35 -3.24
N SER A 201 18.44 2.43 -4.13
CA SER A 201 18.61 3.56 -5.05
C SER A 201 17.34 3.78 -5.88
N THR A 202 17.01 5.04 -6.20
CA THR A 202 15.77 5.36 -6.92
C THR A 202 15.64 4.60 -8.24
N PHE A 203 16.71 4.52 -9.03
CA PHE A 203 16.70 3.82 -10.31
C PHE A 203 16.57 2.30 -10.15
N ASP A 204 17.26 1.70 -9.17
CA ASP A 204 17.09 0.27 -8.88
C ASP A 204 15.67 -0.02 -8.38
N GLY A 205 15.15 0.85 -7.52
CA GLY A 205 13.82 0.74 -6.95
C GLY A 205 12.72 0.79 -8.01
N ILE A 206 12.78 1.77 -8.91
CA ILE A 206 11.88 1.87 -10.07
C ILE A 206 12.02 0.62 -10.94
N SER A 207 13.25 0.22 -11.28
CA SER A 207 13.50 -0.92 -12.17
C SER A 207 12.93 -2.23 -11.63
N ILE A 208 13.11 -2.48 -10.32
CA ILE A 208 12.55 -3.67 -9.65
C ILE A 208 11.03 -3.59 -9.61
N ALA A 209 10.46 -2.47 -9.16
CA ALA A 209 9.01 -2.29 -9.08
C ALA A 209 8.34 -2.47 -10.45
N TRP A 210 8.96 -1.95 -11.50
CA TRP A 210 8.53 -2.08 -12.88
C TRP A 210 8.55 -3.55 -13.31
N ALA A 211 9.70 -4.23 -13.20
CA ALA A 211 9.83 -5.63 -13.59
C ALA A 211 8.87 -6.56 -12.82
N VAL A 212 8.61 -6.27 -11.54
CA VAL A 212 7.63 -7.01 -10.71
C VAL A 212 6.21 -6.82 -11.25
N ALA A 213 5.83 -5.59 -11.58
CA ALA A 213 4.52 -5.30 -12.16
C ALA A 213 4.34 -5.96 -13.53
N GLU A 214 5.37 -5.92 -14.38
CA GLU A 214 5.39 -6.61 -15.67
C GLU A 214 5.24 -8.12 -15.49
N PHE A 215 5.98 -8.72 -14.56
CA PHE A 215 5.91 -10.17 -14.33
C PHE A 215 4.50 -10.62 -13.91
N LEU A 216 3.86 -9.90 -12.98
CA LEU A 216 2.49 -10.18 -12.53
C LEU A 216 1.44 -9.95 -13.62
N HIS A 217 1.74 -9.10 -14.59
CA HIS A 217 0.83 -8.80 -15.70
C HIS A 217 0.99 -9.76 -16.88
N ASP A 218 2.22 -9.98 -17.33
CA ASP A 218 2.54 -10.64 -18.59
C ASP A 218 2.63 -12.18 -18.44
N CYS A 219 2.99 -12.67 -17.25
CA CYS A 219 3.14 -14.10 -17.03
C CYS A 219 1.76 -14.74 -16.83
N GLY A 220 1.27 -15.48 -17.83
CA GLY A 220 -0.05 -16.11 -17.80
C GLY A 220 -0.30 -17.01 -16.58
N GLU A 221 0.72 -17.70 -16.08
CA GLU A 221 0.63 -18.55 -14.88
C GLU A 221 0.50 -17.74 -13.58
N HIS A 222 0.87 -16.45 -13.61
CA HIS A 222 0.92 -15.56 -12.45
C HIS A 222 0.06 -14.30 -12.66
N LYS A 223 -0.89 -14.34 -13.62
CA LYS A 223 -1.73 -13.21 -14.07
C LYS A 223 -2.80 -12.83 -13.03
N ALA A 224 -2.35 -12.48 -11.83
CA ALA A 224 -3.18 -12.19 -10.68
C ALA A 224 -3.77 -10.78 -10.75
N LYS A 225 -4.94 -10.60 -10.13
CA LYS A 225 -5.51 -9.27 -9.89
C LYS A 225 -4.62 -8.52 -8.91
N THR A 226 -4.12 -7.36 -9.30
CA THR A 226 -3.06 -6.67 -8.58
C THR A 226 -3.40 -5.22 -8.29
N LEU A 227 -3.30 -4.83 -7.02
CA LEU A 227 -3.27 -3.43 -6.59
C LEU A 227 -1.82 -3.07 -6.27
N PHE A 228 -1.30 -2.06 -6.96
CA PHE A 228 0.09 -1.63 -6.81
C PHE A 228 0.12 -0.16 -6.43
N ALA A 229 0.32 0.15 -5.14
CA ALA A 229 0.57 1.51 -4.70
C ALA A 229 2.06 1.86 -4.82
N THR A 230 2.34 3.02 -5.41
CA THR A 230 3.71 3.49 -5.61
C THR A 230 3.83 4.99 -5.44
N HIS A 231 5.06 5.43 -5.21
CA HIS A 231 5.48 6.83 -5.21
C HIS A 231 6.27 7.20 -6.47
N TYR A 232 6.59 6.20 -7.30
CA TYR A 232 7.24 6.38 -8.61
C TYR A 232 6.19 6.76 -9.65
N HIS A 233 6.25 7.99 -10.17
CA HIS A 233 5.33 8.46 -11.19
C HIS A 233 5.61 7.81 -12.55
N GLU A 234 6.85 7.40 -12.77
CA GLU A 234 7.32 6.67 -13.95
C GLU A 234 6.47 5.41 -14.18
N MET A 235 6.04 4.74 -13.11
CA MET A 235 5.18 3.54 -13.20
C MET A 235 3.84 3.80 -13.90
N THR A 236 3.39 5.05 -14.03
CA THR A 236 2.16 5.39 -14.76
C THR A 236 2.29 5.14 -16.27
N GLU A 237 3.52 5.13 -16.80
CA GLU A 237 3.78 4.80 -18.21
C GLU A 237 3.49 3.32 -18.53
N LEU A 238 3.47 2.45 -17.51
CA LEU A 238 3.11 1.04 -17.69
C LEU A 238 1.69 0.87 -18.26
N ALA A 239 0.76 1.75 -17.88
CA ALA A 239 -0.61 1.74 -18.41
C ALA A 239 -0.69 2.13 -19.89
N VAL A 240 0.34 2.78 -20.44
CA VAL A 240 0.42 3.14 -21.86
C VAL A 240 0.88 1.94 -22.68
N THR A 241 1.76 1.11 -22.13
CA THR A 241 2.38 -0.01 -22.84
C THR A 241 1.61 -1.33 -22.72
N ARG A 242 0.81 -1.51 -21.67
CA ARG A 242 0.12 -2.78 -21.37
C ARG A 242 -1.39 -2.63 -21.23
N SER A 243 -2.14 -3.39 -22.03
CA SER A 243 -3.59 -3.53 -21.89
C SER A 243 -3.93 -4.28 -20.60
N GLY A 244 -4.85 -3.77 -19.78
CA GLY A 244 -5.19 -4.36 -18.49
C GLY A 244 -4.54 -3.65 -17.29
N VAL A 245 -3.57 -2.77 -17.56
CA VAL A 245 -3.00 -1.86 -16.56
C VAL A 245 -3.77 -0.54 -16.58
N LYS A 246 -4.19 -0.06 -15.41
CA LYS A 246 -4.90 1.23 -15.27
C LYS A 246 -4.26 2.09 -14.20
N ASN A 247 -4.15 3.39 -14.48
CA ASN A 247 -3.67 4.36 -13.51
C ASN A 247 -4.82 4.92 -12.69
N PHE A 248 -4.60 4.99 -11.39
CA PHE A 248 -5.45 5.66 -10.43
C PHE A 248 -4.61 6.59 -9.57
N ASN A 249 -5.24 7.67 -9.11
CA ASN A 249 -4.63 8.58 -8.15
C ASN A 249 -5.66 8.94 -7.07
N ILE A 250 -5.17 9.54 -6.00
CA ILE A 250 -6.04 10.09 -4.97
C ILE A 250 -6.42 11.52 -5.35
N ALA A 251 -7.71 11.82 -5.31
CA ALA A 251 -8.23 13.15 -5.57
C ALA A 251 -7.70 14.15 -4.54
N VAL A 252 -7.08 15.20 -5.08
CA VAL A 252 -6.50 16.30 -4.32
C VAL A 252 -7.24 17.59 -4.69
N ARG A 253 -7.59 18.41 -3.70
CA ARG A 253 -8.15 19.74 -3.92
C ARG A 253 -7.23 20.80 -3.33
N GLU A 254 -6.84 21.77 -4.15
CA GLU A 254 -6.10 22.94 -3.71
C GLU A 254 -7.07 24.08 -3.36
N TRP A 255 -6.88 24.69 -2.19
CA TRP A 255 -7.68 25.82 -1.72
C TRP A 255 -6.83 26.74 -0.85
N ASN A 256 -6.73 28.03 -1.20
CA ASN A 256 -5.97 29.04 -0.46
C ASN A 256 -4.55 28.58 -0.07
N ASP A 257 -3.77 28.08 -1.03
CA ASP A 257 -2.41 27.53 -0.83
C ASP A 257 -2.32 26.30 0.11
N GLN A 258 -3.46 25.68 0.43
CA GLN A 258 -3.56 24.44 1.18
C GLN A 258 -3.99 23.29 0.28
N VAL A 259 -3.45 22.10 0.55
CA VAL A 259 -3.77 20.87 -0.16
C VAL A 259 -4.65 20.00 0.73
N ILE A 260 -5.85 19.67 0.24
CA ILE A 260 -6.81 18.82 0.95
C ILE A 260 -6.89 17.48 0.21
N PHE A 261 -6.56 16.39 0.92
CA PHE A 261 -6.71 15.04 0.40
C PHE A 261 -8.14 14.56 0.59
N LEU A 262 -8.87 14.37 -0.51
CA LEU A 262 -10.28 13.97 -0.45
C LEU A 262 -10.47 12.48 -0.13
N ARG A 263 -9.37 11.70 -0.07
CA ARG A 263 -9.37 10.23 0.16
C ARG A 263 -10.24 9.45 -0.85
N LYS A 264 -10.60 10.07 -1.98
CA LYS A 264 -11.33 9.44 -3.09
C LYS A 264 -10.34 9.00 -4.17
N ILE A 265 -10.42 7.76 -4.59
CA ILE A 265 -9.64 7.19 -5.69
C ILE A 265 -10.33 7.54 -7.02
N ILE A 266 -9.59 8.14 -7.94
CA ILE A 266 -10.07 8.55 -9.26
C ILE A 266 -9.13 8.04 -10.36
N PRO A 267 -9.65 7.74 -11.56
CA PRO A 267 -8.82 7.31 -12.68
C PRO A 267 -7.87 8.41 -13.14
N GLY A 268 -6.66 8.02 -13.54
CA GLY A 268 -5.59 8.90 -14.01
C GLY A 268 -4.27 8.72 -13.24
N GLY A 269 -3.16 9.10 -13.86
CA GLY A 269 -1.88 9.24 -13.17
C GLY A 269 -1.85 10.51 -12.33
N ALA A 270 -1.05 10.56 -11.27
CA ALA A 270 -0.77 11.82 -10.59
C ALA A 270 0.09 12.72 -11.49
N SER A 271 -0.31 13.99 -11.67
CA SER A 271 0.45 14.96 -12.48
C SER A 271 1.61 15.62 -11.72
N HIS A 272 1.55 15.64 -10.38
CA HIS A 272 2.54 16.32 -9.54
C HIS A 272 2.80 15.59 -8.21
N SER A 273 4.04 15.72 -7.73
CA SER A 273 4.43 15.31 -6.37
C SER A 273 4.03 16.38 -5.36
N TYR A 274 3.12 16.06 -4.45
CA TYR A 274 2.66 16.97 -3.39
C TYR A 274 3.57 16.99 -2.14
N GLY A 275 4.81 16.50 -2.24
CA GLY A 275 5.70 16.34 -1.08
C GLY A 275 6.02 17.65 -0.36
N ILE A 276 6.31 18.72 -1.11
CA ILE A 276 6.59 20.05 -0.54
C ILE A 276 5.35 20.65 0.12
N GLN A 277 4.17 20.41 -0.46
CA GLN A 277 2.89 20.87 0.06
C GLN A 277 2.53 20.14 1.37
N VAL A 278 2.79 18.83 1.46
CA VAL A 278 2.65 18.06 2.70
C VAL A 278 3.62 18.56 3.77
N ALA A 279 4.86 18.89 3.39
CA ALA A 279 5.83 19.48 4.32
C ALA A 279 5.36 20.83 4.88
N ARG A 280 4.70 21.66 4.05
CA ARG A 280 4.06 22.90 4.50
C ARG A 280 2.94 22.63 5.52
N LEU A 281 2.08 21.65 5.27
CA LEU A 281 1.02 21.25 6.20
C LEU A 281 1.58 20.73 7.53
N ALA A 282 2.74 20.07 7.51
CA ALA A 282 3.46 19.65 8.71
C ALA A 282 4.09 20.81 9.49
N GLY A 283 4.01 22.05 8.98
CA GLY A 283 4.51 23.24 9.67
C GLY A 283 6.01 23.52 9.44
N LEU A 284 6.59 23.04 8.34
CA LEU A 284 7.99 23.38 8.03
C LEU A 284 8.16 24.90 7.79
N PRO A 285 9.29 25.50 8.20
CA PRO A 285 9.51 26.94 8.05
C PRO A 285 9.39 27.42 6.60
N PRO A 286 8.80 28.61 6.34
CA PRO A 286 8.61 29.13 4.98
C PRO A 286 9.89 29.17 4.14
N GLY A 287 11.02 29.56 4.73
CA GLY A 287 12.31 29.59 4.02
C GLY A 287 12.81 28.21 3.59
N VAL A 288 12.48 27.14 4.32
CA VAL A 288 12.78 25.76 3.89
C VAL A 288 11.89 25.37 2.72
N ILE A 289 10.59 25.70 2.78
CA ILE A 289 9.64 25.42 1.71
C ILE A 289 10.03 26.13 0.41
N GLU A 290 10.39 27.40 0.48
CA GLU A 290 10.87 28.17 -0.69
C GLU A 290 12.13 27.55 -1.28
N ARG A 291 13.11 27.22 -0.44
CA ARG A 291 14.35 26.57 -0.90
C ARG A 291 14.09 25.19 -1.52
N SER A 292 13.19 24.40 -0.95
CA SER A 292 12.80 23.11 -1.51
C SER A 292 12.15 23.26 -2.90
N LYS A 293 11.33 24.30 -3.11
CA LYS A 293 10.75 24.59 -4.43
C LYS A 293 11.83 24.95 -5.46
N GLU A 294 12.80 25.78 -5.09
CA GLU A 294 13.93 26.11 -5.97
C GLU A 294 14.74 24.86 -6.36
N ILE A 295 15.04 23.99 -5.38
CA ILE A 295 15.80 22.76 -5.62
C ILE A 295 15.01 21.83 -6.55
N LEU A 296 13.71 21.64 -6.31
CA LEU A 296 12.86 20.80 -7.15
C LEU A 296 12.83 21.30 -8.61
N LEU A 297 12.65 22.61 -8.81
CA LEU A 297 12.67 23.23 -10.14
C LEU A 297 14.01 22.99 -10.87
N ASN A 298 15.13 22.99 -10.15
CA ASN A 298 16.44 22.73 -10.74
C ASN A 298 16.65 21.25 -11.08
N LEU A 299 16.11 20.35 -10.26
CA LEU A 299 16.14 18.89 -10.52
C LEU A 299 15.25 18.52 -11.72
N GLU A 300 14.05 19.09 -11.82
CA GLU A 300 13.13 18.89 -12.94
C GLU A 300 13.68 19.44 -14.27
N LYS A 301 14.49 20.49 -14.23
CA LYS A 301 15.18 21.06 -15.41
C LYS A 301 16.38 20.24 -15.88
N GLY A 302 16.71 19.13 -15.22
CA GLY A 302 17.72 18.18 -15.70
C GLY A 302 19.17 18.63 -15.53
N GLU A 303 19.51 19.48 -14.56
CA GLU A 303 20.92 19.74 -14.19
C GLU A 303 21.55 18.56 -13.41
N PHE A 304 21.53 17.37 -13.99
CA PHE A 304 22.39 16.26 -13.55
C PHE A 304 23.72 16.34 -14.31
N SER A 305 24.85 16.25 -13.59
CA SER A 305 26.14 16.01 -14.26
C SER A 305 26.15 14.59 -14.86
N ALA A 306 27.06 14.32 -15.80
CA ALA A 306 27.28 12.98 -16.38
C ALA A 306 27.60 11.86 -15.37
N GLU A 307 27.72 12.20 -14.08
CA GLU A 307 28.01 11.30 -12.96
C GLU A 307 26.84 11.16 -11.96
N GLY A 308 25.64 11.67 -12.28
CA GLY A 308 24.44 11.47 -11.47
C GLY A 308 24.42 12.23 -10.13
N GLN A 309 25.34 13.19 -9.92
CA GLN A 309 25.32 14.05 -8.74
C GLN A 309 24.57 15.36 -9.01
N PRO A 310 23.71 15.83 -8.08
CA PRO A 310 23.14 17.17 -8.17
C PRO A 310 24.27 18.22 -8.03
N ARG A 311 24.31 19.21 -8.93
CA ARG A 311 25.30 20.32 -8.96
C ARG A 311 25.26 21.28 -7.74
N ILE A 312 24.73 20.84 -6.60
CA ILE A 312 24.33 21.70 -5.47
C ILE A 312 25.44 21.88 -4.41
N ALA A 313 26.62 21.28 -4.56
CA ALA A 313 27.74 21.48 -3.63
C ALA A 313 28.59 22.75 -3.88
N LYS A 314 28.01 23.81 -4.47
CA LYS A 314 28.61 25.16 -4.43
C LYS A 314 27.54 26.19 -4.10
N GLY A 315 27.40 26.47 -2.79
CA GLY A 315 26.61 27.60 -2.32
C GLY A 315 27.09 28.89 -2.96
N LYS A 316 26.20 29.62 -3.62
CA LYS A 316 26.43 31.02 -4.01
C LYS A 316 25.73 31.93 -3.00
N ARG A 317 26.51 32.53 -2.11
CA ARG A 317 26.25 33.91 -1.68
C ARG A 317 26.87 34.83 -2.74
N SER A 318 26.10 35.84 -3.15
CA SER A 318 26.42 36.90 -4.14
C SER A 318 26.40 36.46 -5.61
N ALA A 319 25.80 37.16 -6.58
CA ALA A 319 25.09 38.43 -6.60
C ALA A 319 24.18 38.49 -7.84
N VAL A 320 22.98 39.08 -7.66
CA VAL A 320 22.26 40.05 -8.51
C VAL A 320 22.12 39.79 -10.04
N ALA A 321 20.84 39.71 -10.42
CA ALA A 321 20.18 40.11 -11.68
C ALA A 321 20.67 39.52 -13.03
N GLU A 322 19.78 38.79 -13.70
CA GLU A 322 18.99 39.39 -14.79
C GLU A 322 17.77 38.52 -15.14
N SER A 323 16.67 39.23 -15.38
CA SER A 323 15.38 38.73 -15.80
C SER A 323 15.30 38.60 -17.32
N SER A 324 15.04 37.41 -17.83
CA SER A 324 14.09 37.16 -18.93
C SER A 324 14.01 35.65 -19.23
N PRO A 325 12.81 35.06 -19.29
CA PRO A 325 12.62 33.70 -19.78
C PRO A 325 12.39 33.76 -21.29
N GLN A 326 13.28 33.16 -22.07
CA GLN A 326 12.99 32.90 -23.48
C GLN A 326 13.27 31.43 -23.79
N LEU A 327 12.22 30.82 -24.35
CA LEU A 327 12.08 29.41 -24.64
C LEU A 327 13.24 28.87 -25.51
N SER A 328 13.55 27.62 -25.21
CA SER A 328 14.28 26.63 -26.00
C SER A 328 13.88 26.64 -27.48
N LEU A 329 14.86 26.79 -28.39
CA LEU A 329 14.81 26.37 -29.80
C LEU A 329 16.19 26.39 -30.53
N PHE A 330 17.33 26.53 -29.82
CA PHE A 330 18.65 26.78 -30.45
C PHE A 330 19.84 25.92 -29.98
N ASP A 331 19.63 24.66 -29.56
CA ASP A 331 20.76 23.76 -29.25
C ASP A 331 21.55 23.24 -30.49
N SER A 332 21.18 23.65 -31.71
CA SER A 332 21.89 23.24 -32.94
C SER A 332 23.18 24.01 -33.22
N ASN A 333 23.30 25.26 -32.73
CA ASN A 333 24.45 26.12 -33.05
C ASN A 333 25.63 25.85 -32.11
N ALA A 334 25.37 25.60 -30.82
CA ALA A 334 26.39 25.24 -29.85
C ALA A 334 27.11 23.92 -30.24
N ASP A 335 26.34 22.94 -30.72
CA ASP A 335 26.88 21.64 -31.13
C ASP A 335 27.71 21.72 -32.43
N ARG A 336 27.34 22.64 -33.36
CA ARG A 336 28.12 22.93 -34.57
C ARG A 336 29.46 23.61 -34.27
N ILE A 337 29.47 24.57 -33.35
CA ILE A 337 30.69 25.27 -32.91
C ILE A 337 31.64 24.29 -32.22
N SER A 338 31.11 23.40 -31.36
CA SER A 338 31.91 22.41 -30.66
C SER A 338 32.61 21.43 -31.61
N ARG A 339 31.88 20.87 -32.59
CA ARG A 339 32.49 19.98 -33.61
C ARG A 339 33.51 20.69 -34.49
N ARG A 340 33.29 21.99 -34.79
CA ARG A 340 34.24 22.77 -35.58
C ARG A 340 35.55 22.98 -34.84
N LEU A 341 35.49 23.27 -33.54
CA LEU A 341 36.68 23.40 -32.69
C LEU A 341 37.45 22.09 -32.55
N GLU A 342 36.77 20.94 -32.45
CA GLU A 342 37.43 19.63 -32.41
C GLU A 342 38.18 19.27 -33.70
N SER A 343 37.70 19.77 -34.85
CA SER A 343 38.30 19.49 -36.16
C SER A 343 39.55 20.32 -36.47
N VAL A 344 39.91 21.30 -35.63
CA VAL A 344 40.97 22.28 -35.90
C VAL A 344 42.26 21.90 -35.20
N ASN A 345 43.35 21.81 -35.96
CA ASN A 345 44.69 21.59 -35.42
C ASN A 345 45.42 22.93 -35.18
N VAL A 346 45.35 23.40 -33.94
CA VAL A 346 45.92 24.68 -33.50
C VAL A 346 47.44 24.77 -33.69
N ALA A 347 48.16 23.64 -33.68
CA ALA A 347 49.62 23.62 -33.80
C ALA A 347 50.13 23.88 -35.23
N ALA A 348 49.26 23.77 -36.24
CA ALA A 348 49.62 23.92 -37.65
C ALA A 348 49.09 25.22 -38.28
N MET A 349 48.45 26.10 -37.50
CA MET A 349 47.83 27.32 -38.00
C MET A 349 48.75 28.53 -37.85
N THR A 350 48.70 29.41 -38.83
CA THR A 350 49.32 30.73 -38.73
C THR A 350 48.47 31.68 -37.87
N PRO A 351 49.06 32.71 -37.24
CA PRO A 351 48.31 33.65 -36.40
C PRO A 351 47.14 34.35 -37.13
N LEU A 352 47.27 34.56 -38.44
CA LEU A 352 46.21 35.16 -39.26
C LEU A 352 45.03 34.20 -39.47
N GLU A 353 45.29 32.91 -39.68
CA GLU A 353 44.26 31.88 -39.81
C GLU A 353 43.50 31.66 -38.50
N ALA A 354 44.19 31.76 -37.35
CA ALA A 354 43.55 31.69 -36.04
C ALA A 354 42.58 32.85 -35.80
N LEU A 355 42.96 34.08 -36.19
CA LEU A 355 42.09 35.25 -36.11
C LEU A 355 40.87 35.15 -37.05
N ASN A 356 41.06 34.63 -38.26
CA ASN A 356 39.97 34.40 -39.20
C ASN A 356 38.99 33.32 -38.71
N LEU A 357 39.50 32.24 -38.10
CA LEU A 357 38.67 31.21 -37.49
C LEU A 357 37.86 31.75 -36.32
N LEU A 358 38.44 32.63 -35.50
CA LEU A 358 37.71 33.28 -34.41
C LEU A 358 36.61 34.21 -34.93
N ASP A 359 36.83 34.95 -36.03
CA ASP A 359 35.78 35.75 -36.68
C ASP A 359 34.67 34.85 -37.25
N GLU A 360 35.03 33.72 -37.86
CA GLU A 360 34.08 32.73 -38.37
C GLU A 360 33.21 32.15 -37.25
N LEU A 361 33.81 31.71 -36.14
CA LEU A 361 33.09 31.17 -34.99
C LEU A 361 32.19 32.23 -34.34
N LYS A 362 32.62 33.50 -34.30
CA LYS A 362 31.82 34.62 -33.81
C LYS A 362 30.62 34.93 -34.70
N ARG A 363 30.67 34.62 -36.00
CA ARG A 363 29.52 34.73 -36.91
C ARG A 363 28.55 33.54 -36.80
N MET A 364 29.01 32.41 -36.26
CA MET A 364 28.18 31.20 -36.03
C MET A 364 27.45 31.22 -34.68
N LEU A 365 27.92 32.05 -33.75
CA LEU A 365 27.20 32.51 -32.56
C LEU A 365 26.14 33.54 -32.97
#